data_AF-A0A2M7NFD0-F1
#
_entry.id   AF-A0A2M7NFD0-F1
#
_cell.length_a   1.000
_cell.length_b   1.000
_cell.length_c   1.000
_cell.angle_alpha   90.00
_cell.angle_beta   90.00
_cell.angle_gamma   90.00
#
_symmetry.space_group_name_H-M   'P 1'
#
loop_
_entity.id
_entity.type
_entity.pdbx_description
1 polymer ?
#
loop_
_entity_poly.entity_id
_entity_poly.type
_entity_poly.pdbx_seq_one_letter_code
_entity_poly.pdbx_strand_id
1 'polypeptide(L)'
;RLLISEDLINQNEIKEAIEYLKESSFSKQELEYYDTYWDSVSREKTLIYSAEVKALEKGEKEGVQKEKITRIKIIIEQNMLSVSQIAQLFEVSEDFVLKIKKQTK
;
A
#
# COMPACT_ATOMS: atom_id res chain seq x y z
N ARG A 1 14.22 -44.03 -18.11
CA ARG A 1 15.52 -43.76 -18.77
C ARG A 1 15.32 -44.05 -20.25
N LEU A 2 15.13 -43.03 -21.08
CA LEU A 2 14.93 -43.20 -22.51
C LEU A 2 16.27 -43.65 -23.14
N LEU A 3 16.25 -44.80 -23.80
CA LEU A 3 17.39 -45.37 -24.54
C LEU A 3 17.48 -44.64 -25.89
N ILE A 4 18.07 -43.46 -25.90
CA ILE A 4 18.31 -42.68 -27.12
C ILE A 4 19.82 -42.52 -27.29
N SER A 5 20.32 -42.79 -28.49
CA SER A 5 21.74 -42.64 -28.84
C SER A 5 22.17 -41.17 -28.74
N GLU A 6 23.36 -40.91 -28.20
CA GLU A 6 23.96 -39.57 -28.14
C GLU A 6 24.12 -38.93 -29.53
N ASP A 7 24.32 -39.75 -30.57
CA ASP A 7 24.40 -39.28 -31.97
C ASP A 7 23.08 -38.69 -32.46
N LEU A 8 21.96 -39.23 -31.97
CA LEU A 8 20.61 -38.78 -32.32
C LEU A 8 20.27 -37.47 -31.60
N ILE A 9 20.69 -37.33 -30.33
CA ILE A 9 20.48 -36.13 -29.51
C ILE A 9 21.30 -34.94 -30.04
N ASN A 10 22.43 -35.20 -30.70
CA ASN A 10 23.29 -34.15 -31.23
C ASN A 10 22.79 -33.55 -32.56
N GLN A 11 21.75 -34.11 -33.18
CA GLN A 11 21.11 -33.47 -34.33
C GLN A 11 20.32 -32.24 -33.89
N ASN A 12 20.49 -31.13 -34.61
CA ASN A 12 19.94 -29.84 -34.23
C ASN A 12 18.40 -29.89 -34.16
N GLU A 13 17.75 -30.60 -35.08
CA GLU A 13 16.30 -30.75 -35.11
C GLU A 13 15.77 -31.54 -33.90
N ILE A 14 16.53 -32.51 -33.41
CA ILE A 14 16.13 -33.36 -32.28
C ILE A 14 16.33 -32.62 -30.95
N LYS A 15 17.39 -31.82 -30.84
CA LYS A 15 17.57 -30.89 -29.71
C LYS A 15 16.43 -29.90 -29.61
N GLU A 16 16.05 -29.30 -30.72
CA GLU A 16 14.96 -28.31 -30.77
C GLU A 16 13.62 -28.95 -30.40
N ALA A 17 13.31 -30.13 -30.94
CA ALA A 17 12.10 -30.87 -30.59
C ALA A 17 12.05 -31.27 -29.10
N ILE A 18 13.20 -31.60 -28.49
CA ILE A 18 13.30 -31.89 -27.05
C ILE A 18 13.10 -30.61 -26.22
N GLU A 19 13.66 -29.48 -26.63
CA GLU A 19 13.45 -28.19 -25.96
C GLU A 19 11.98 -27.75 -26.03
N TYR A 20 11.33 -27.85 -27.19
CA TYR A 20 9.89 -27.58 -27.30
C TYR A 20 9.04 -28.53 -26.43
N LEU A 21 9.42 -29.79 -26.32
CA LEU A 21 8.75 -30.75 -25.43
C LEU A 21 8.92 -30.37 -23.95
N LYS A 22 10.09 -29.86 -23.53
CA LYS A 22 10.30 -29.38 -22.16
C LYS A 22 9.49 -28.13 -21.87
N GLU A 23 9.48 -27.16 -22.78
CA GLU A 23 8.67 -25.94 -22.67
C GLU A 23 7.18 -26.27 -22.59
N SER A 24 6.75 -27.30 -23.32
CA SER A 24 5.35 -27.74 -23.38
C SER A 24 4.95 -28.77 -22.31
N SER A 25 5.85 -29.13 -21.38
CA SER A 25 5.64 -30.22 -20.43
C SER A 25 5.80 -29.81 -18.97
N PHE A 26 5.34 -28.61 -18.59
CA PHE A 26 5.01 -28.38 -17.19
C PHE A 26 3.98 -29.42 -16.75
N SER A 27 4.31 -30.15 -15.70
CA SER A 27 3.36 -31.06 -15.07
C SER A 27 2.17 -30.27 -14.53
N LYS A 28 1.01 -30.93 -14.44
CA LYS A 28 -0.20 -30.32 -13.87
C LYS A 28 0.07 -29.71 -12.48
N GLN A 29 0.91 -30.37 -11.69
CA GLN A 29 1.34 -29.91 -10.38
C GLN A 29 2.18 -28.62 -10.43
N GLU A 30 3.06 -28.46 -11.42
CA GLU A 30 3.85 -27.24 -11.60
C GLU A 30 2.98 -26.07 -12.08
N LEU A 31 1.98 -26.33 -12.93
CA LEU A 31 1.00 -25.32 -13.33
C LEU A 31 0.13 -24.87 -12.15
N GLU A 32 -0.37 -25.81 -11.34
CA GLU A 32 -1.13 -25.51 -10.12
C GLU A 32 -0.29 -24.70 -9.11
N TYR A 33 1.00 -25.00 -9.00
CA TYR A 33 1.92 -24.23 -8.16
C TYR A 33 2.13 -22.81 -8.69
N TYR A 34 2.29 -22.66 -10.01
CA TYR A 34 2.41 -21.35 -10.66
C TYR A 34 1.17 -20.49 -10.42
N ASP A 35 -0.04 -21.03 -10.64
CA ASP A 35 -1.30 -20.32 -10.38
C ASP A 35 -1.41 -19.91 -8.90
N THR A 36 -1.12 -20.82 -7.98
CA THR A 36 -1.15 -20.54 -6.54
C THR A 36 -0.16 -19.45 -6.13
N TYR A 37 1.05 -19.48 -6.71
CA TYR A 37 2.08 -18.48 -6.47
C TYR A 37 1.62 -17.10 -6.92
N TRP A 38 1.12 -16.97 -8.15
CA TRP A 38 0.67 -15.69 -8.69
C TRP A 38 -0.59 -15.15 -8.02
N ASP A 39 -1.48 -16.02 -7.56
CA ASP A 39 -2.59 -15.65 -6.69
C ASP A 39 -2.10 -15.03 -5.39
N SER A 40 -1.07 -15.61 -4.77
CA SER A 40 -0.47 -15.06 -3.54
C SER A 40 0.16 -13.69 -3.79
N VAL A 41 0.97 -13.56 -4.83
CA VAL A 41 1.62 -12.30 -5.22
C VAL A 41 0.57 -11.21 -5.48
N SER A 42 -0.51 -11.55 -6.18
CA SER A 42 -1.59 -10.61 -6.50
C SER A 42 -2.34 -10.15 -5.25
N ARG A 43 -2.60 -11.06 -4.30
CA ARG A 43 -3.19 -10.73 -2.99
C ARG A 43 -2.28 -9.81 -2.18
N GLU A 44 -0.99 -10.12 -2.08
CA GLU A 44 -0.02 -9.30 -1.34
C GLU A 44 0.09 -7.89 -1.93
N LYS A 45 0.17 -7.78 -3.25
CA LYS A 45 0.18 -6.49 -3.96
C LYS A 45 -1.08 -5.68 -3.66
N THR A 46 -2.24 -6.32 -3.65
CA THR A 46 -3.51 -5.67 -3.31
C THR A 46 -3.53 -5.19 -1.87
N LEU A 47 -3.01 -5.99 -0.92
CA LEU A 47 -2.90 -5.61 0.48
C LEU A 47 -2.00 -4.38 0.66
N ILE A 48 -0.82 -4.37 0.04
CA ILE A 48 0.11 -3.24 0.09
C ILE A 48 -0.56 -1.99 -0.48
N TYR A 49 -1.14 -2.08 -1.67
CA TYR A 49 -1.84 -0.95 -2.28
C TYR A 49 -2.96 -0.42 -1.38
N SER A 50 -3.75 -1.31 -0.78
CA SER A 50 -4.82 -0.92 0.15
C SER A 50 -4.28 -0.22 1.40
N ALA A 51 -3.10 -0.62 1.89
CA ALA A 51 -2.45 0.00 3.04
C ALA A 51 -1.91 1.38 2.69
N GLU A 52 -1.31 1.55 1.51
CA GLU A 52 -0.82 2.84 1.02
C GLU A 52 -1.96 3.85 0.86
N VAL A 53 -3.07 3.46 0.23
CA VAL A 53 -4.26 4.33 0.09
C VAL A 53 -4.78 4.77 1.45
N LYS A 54 -4.95 3.82 2.39
CA LYS A 54 -5.38 4.15 3.76
C LYS A 54 -4.40 5.07 4.48
N ALA A 55 -3.11 4.88 4.29
CA ALA A 55 -2.08 5.70 4.91
C ALA A 55 -2.12 7.13 4.37
N LEU A 56 -2.31 7.32 3.06
CA LEU A 56 -2.44 8.63 2.43
C LEU A 56 -3.68 9.38 2.94
N GLU A 57 -4.85 8.74 2.93
CA GLU A 57 -6.08 9.34 3.45
C GLU A 57 -5.97 9.73 4.93
N LYS A 58 -5.34 8.87 5.74
CA LYS A 58 -5.08 9.15 7.16
C LYS A 58 -4.11 10.32 7.32
N GLY A 59 -3.04 10.36 6.53
CA GLY A 59 -2.04 11.42 6.54
C GLY A 59 -2.64 12.78 6.20
N GLU A 60 -3.49 12.84 5.17
CA GLU A 60 -4.20 14.06 4.78
C GLU A 60 -5.11 14.58 5.91
N LYS A 61 -5.96 13.70 6.47
CA LYS A 61 -6.86 14.06 7.59
C LYS A 61 -6.08 14.52 8.83
N GLU A 62 -5.02 13.83 9.20
CA GLU A 62 -4.17 14.22 10.32
C GLU A 62 -3.44 15.55 10.06
N GLY A 63 -2.99 15.79 8.83
CA GLY A 63 -2.35 17.04 8.42
C GLY A 63 -3.27 18.24 8.59
N VAL A 64 -4.48 18.17 8.04
CA VAL A 64 -5.49 19.23 8.17
C VAL A 64 -5.83 19.50 9.65
N GLN A 65 -5.98 18.46 10.46
CA GLN A 65 -6.25 18.61 11.89
C GLN A 65 -5.07 19.25 12.64
N LYS A 66 -3.84 18.83 12.36
CA LYS A 66 -2.63 19.42 12.98
C LYS A 66 -2.46 20.88 12.60
N GLU A 67 -2.72 21.24 11.34
CA GLU A 67 -2.68 22.62 10.89
C GLU A 67 -3.73 23.47 11.62
N LYS A 68 -4.98 22.98 11.68
CA LYS A 68 -6.08 23.65 12.41
C LYS A 68 -5.71 23.88 13.88
N ILE A 69 -5.20 22.86 14.57
CA ILE A 69 -4.75 22.98 15.97
C ILE A 69 -3.63 24.00 16.11
N THR A 70 -2.63 23.97 15.23
CA THR A 70 -1.49 24.91 15.27
C THR A 70 -1.96 26.36 15.11
N ARG A 71 -2.86 26.63 14.15
CA ARG A 71 -3.44 27.97 13.95
C ARG A 71 -4.24 28.44 15.18
N ILE A 72 -5.05 27.56 15.77
CA ILE A 72 -5.79 27.86 17.01
C ILE A 72 -4.82 28.20 18.16
N LYS A 73 -3.72 27.44 18.33
CA LYS A 73 -2.71 27.73 19.36
C LYS A 73 -2.11 29.12 19.20
N ILE A 74 -1.68 29.47 17.99
CA ILE A 74 -1.09 30.79 17.69
C ILE A 74 -2.08 31.91 18.05
N ILE A 75 -3.35 31.78 17.67
CA ILE A 75 -4.37 32.80 17.95
C ILE A 75 -4.65 32.92 19.46
N ILE A 76 -4.67 31.79 20.19
CA ILE A 76 -4.81 31.78 21.66
C ILE A 76 -3.61 32.48 22.32
N GLU A 77 -2.38 32.18 21.89
CA GLU A 77 -1.16 32.80 22.42
C GLU A 77 -1.13 34.31 22.17
N GLN A 78 -1.59 34.74 20.99
CA GLN A 78 -1.69 36.15 20.62
C GLN A 78 -2.85 36.88 21.33
N ASN A 79 -3.73 36.17 22.05
CA ASN A 79 -4.90 36.72 22.77
C ASN A 79 -5.77 37.68 21.92
N MET A 80 -5.83 37.50 20.59
CA MET A 80 -6.53 38.43 19.69
C MET A 80 -8.04 38.21 19.61
N LEU A 81 -8.51 36.99 19.87
CA LEU A 81 -9.90 36.58 19.71
C LEU A 81 -10.42 35.89 20.97
N SER A 82 -11.72 36.01 21.23
CA SER A 82 -12.38 35.25 22.29
C SER A 82 -12.54 33.78 21.92
N VAL A 83 -12.71 32.91 22.92
CA VAL A 83 -12.91 31.46 22.72
C VAL A 83 -14.08 31.18 21.76
N SER A 84 -15.18 31.93 21.90
CA SER A 84 -16.37 31.80 21.05
C SER A 84 -16.10 32.20 19.60
N GLN A 85 -15.33 33.28 19.38
CA GLN A 85 -14.94 33.72 18.03
C GLN A 85 -14.00 32.71 17.35
N ILE A 86 -13.06 32.11 18.10
CA ILE A 86 -12.16 31.07 17.58
C ILE A 86 -12.96 29.81 17.22
N ALA A 87 -13.90 29.40 18.08
CA ALA A 87 -14.77 28.27 17.83
C ALA A 87 -15.59 28.45 16.54
N GLN A 88 -16.17 29.65 16.35
CA GLN A 88 -16.89 30.00 15.14
C GLN A 88 -15.98 30.02 13.90
N LEU A 89 -14.80 30.63 13.98
CA LEU A 89 -13.87 30.78 12.85
C LEU A 89 -13.36 29.45 12.30
N PHE A 90 -13.11 28.48 13.19
CA PHE A 90 -12.60 27.16 12.80
C PHE A 90 -13.69 26.08 12.69
N GLU A 91 -14.95 26.47 12.89
CA GLU A 91 -16.11 25.57 12.90
C GLU A 91 -15.91 24.39 13.87
N VAL A 92 -15.48 24.69 15.10
CA VAL A 92 -15.22 23.72 16.16
C VAL A 92 -16.01 24.10 17.42
N SER A 93 -16.14 23.16 18.36
CA SER A 93 -16.77 23.46 19.65
C SER A 93 -15.88 24.34 20.54
N GLU A 94 -16.50 25.15 21.39
CA GLU A 94 -15.76 25.94 22.39
C GLU A 94 -14.96 25.05 23.34
N ASP A 95 -15.48 23.87 23.70
CA ASP A 95 -14.77 22.86 24.49
C ASP A 95 -13.46 22.41 23.85
N PHE A 96 -13.43 22.29 22.52
CA PHE A 96 -12.22 21.92 21.79
C PHE A 96 -11.16 23.02 21.89
N VAL A 97 -11.56 24.29 21.73
CA VAL A 97 -10.68 25.45 21.90
C VAL A 97 -10.16 25.53 23.34
N LEU A 98 -11.02 25.29 24.34
CA LEU A 98 -10.62 25.25 25.75
C LEU A 98 -9.64 24.11 26.04
N LYS A 99 -9.81 22.95 25.42
CA LYS A 99 -8.87 21.83 25.54
C LYS A 99 -7.49 22.21 25.00
N ILE A 100 -7.42 22.86 23.83
CA ILE A 100 -6.16 23.36 23.27
C ILE A 100 -5.54 24.41 24.19
N LYS A 101 -6.34 25.37 24.68
CA LYS A 101 -5.88 26.41 25.61
C LYS A 101 -5.26 25.84 26.90
N LYS A 102 -5.80 24.72 27.41
CA LYS A 102 -5.24 23.99 28.56
C LYS A 102 -3.94 23.25 28.25
N GLN A 103 -3.70 22.86 27.00
CA GLN A 103 -2.46 22.18 26.57
C GLN A 103 -1.32 23.16 26.28
N THR A 104 -1.64 24.43 26.02
CA THR A 104 -0.66 25.49 25.74
C THR A 104 -0.20 26.24 27.01
N LYS A 105 -0.91 26.06 28.13
CA LYS A 105 -0.62 26.71 29.42
C LYS A 105 0.16 25.78 30.34
#